data_AF-A0A8T5IUS4-F1
#
_entry.id   AF-A0A8T5IUS4-F1
#
_cell.length_a   1.000
_cell.length_b   1.000
_cell.length_c   1.000
_cell.angle_alpha   90.00
_cell.angle_beta   90.00
_cell.angle_gamma   90.00
#
_symmetry.space_group_name_H-M   'P 1'
#
loop_
_entity.id
_entity.type
_entity.pdbx_description
1 polymer ?
#
loop_
_entity_poly.entity_id
_entity_poly.type
_entity_poly.pdbx_seq_one_letter_code
_entity_poly.pdbx_strand_id
1 'polypeptide(L)'
;MRYKTHIIFAILLSIIFIKILKPGNILLFLVISLIVSFLPDIDTPHSKLGRKVFFSRFLKHRGFWHSIWAVILFTFIIMLFYVGVYVVAFVVGYMSHLLIDMSTKTGISLLNPLVNDRIKGPIKTGSILEKAIFWIIFALILLVIII
;
A
#
# COMPACT_ATOMS: atom_id res chain seq x y z
N MET A 1 4.40 -2.07 8.54
CA MET A 1 5.79 -2.60 8.51
C MET A 1 6.77 -1.43 8.42
N ARG A 2 8.09 -1.64 8.23
CA ARG A 2 9.02 -0.56 7.89
C ARG A 2 8.79 -0.08 6.45
N TYR A 3 8.93 1.23 6.22
CA TYR A 3 8.71 1.86 4.90
C TYR A 3 9.48 1.18 3.75
N LYS A 4 10.70 0.68 3.99
CA LYS A 4 11.49 -0.03 2.98
C LYS A 4 10.75 -1.28 2.45
N THR A 5 10.11 -2.03 3.35
CA THR A 5 9.37 -3.24 3.00
C THR A 5 8.09 -2.90 2.24
N HIS A 6 7.42 -1.79 2.59
CA HIS A 6 6.28 -1.26 1.81
C HIS A 6 6.69 -0.92 0.37
N ILE A 7 7.80 -0.19 0.19
CA ILE A 7 8.30 0.20 -1.14
C ILE A 7 8.51 -1.02 -2.02
N ILE A 8 9.32 -1.99 -1.56
CA ILE A 8 9.67 -3.13 -2.42
C ILE A 8 8.46 -4.02 -2.71
N PHE A 9 7.50 -4.13 -1.78
CA PHE A 9 6.29 -4.89 -2.02
C PHE A 9 5.37 -4.18 -3.03
N ALA A 10 5.26 -2.86 -2.96
CA ALA A 10 4.56 -2.05 -3.96
C ALA A 10 5.22 -2.19 -5.35
N ILE A 11 6.56 -2.20 -5.44
CA ILE A 11 7.30 -2.46 -6.69
C ILE A 11 6.96 -3.84 -7.23
N LEU A 12 7.04 -4.88 -6.40
CA LEU A 12 6.76 -6.26 -6.83
C LEU A 12 5.35 -6.39 -7.43
N LEU A 13 4.33 -5.92 -6.70
CA LEU A 13 2.96 -5.96 -7.20
C LEU A 13 2.77 -5.11 -8.46
N SER A 14 3.40 -3.94 -8.53
CA SER A 14 3.34 -3.08 -9.72
C SER A 14 3.90 -3.79 -10.95
N ILE A 15 5.05 -4.44 -10.85
CA ILE A 15 5.68 -5.17 -11.98
C ILE A 15 4.78 -6.32 -12.44
N ILE A 16 4.20 -7.08 -11.51
CA ILE A 16 3.26 -8.18 -11.84
C ILE A 16 2.08 -7.62 -12.64
N PHE A 17 1.45 -6.54 -12.18
CA PHE A 17 0.31 -5.94 -12.88
C PHE A 17 0.70 -5.26 -14.20
N ILE A 18 1.88 -4.65 -14.29
CA ILE A 18 2.41 -4.08 -15.56
C ILE A 18 2.51 -5.18 -16.62
N LYS A 19 2.99 -6.38 -16.26
CA LYS A 19 3.09 -7.51 -17.19
C LYS A 19 1.74 -8.00 -17.69
N ILE A 20 0.74 -8.03 -16.81
CA ILE A 20 -0.61 -8.50 -17.12
C ILE A 20 -1.36 -7.47 -17.97
N LEU A 21 -1.32 -6.19 -17.57
CA LEU A 21 -2.15 -5.13 -18.13
C LEU A 21 -1.50 -4.38 -19.30
N LYS A 22 -0.17 -4.46 -19.43
CA LYS A 22 0.63 -3.80 -20.47
C LYS A 22 0.23 -2.33 -20.69
N PRO A 23 0.32 -1.48 -19.64
CA PRO A 23 -0.07 -0.08 -19.75
C PRO A 23 0.79 0.65 -20.78
N GLY A 24 0.20 1.61 -21.50
CA GLY A 24 0.93 2.40 -22.50
C GLY A 24 2.12 3.18 -21.94
N ASN A 25 2.06 3.60 -20.67
CA ASN A 25 3.19 4.21 -19.96
C ASN A 25 3.50 3.43 -18.67
N ILE A 26 4.51 2.58 -18.74
CA ILE A 26 4.98 1.72 -17.63
C ILE A 26 5.49 2.57 -16.46
N LEU A 27 6.26 3.62 -16.74
CA LEU A 27 6.82 4.49 -15.71
C LEU A 27 5.72 5.20 -14.92
N LEU A 28 4.69 5.70 -15.61
CA LEU A 28 3.55 6.34 -14.97
C LEU A 28 2.80 5.37 -14.05
N PHE A 29 2.57 4.13 -14.49
CA PHE A 29 1.95 3.10 -13.65
C PHE A 29 2.76 2.86 -12.38
N LEU A 30 4.08 2.69 -12.50
CA LEU A 30 4.97 2.45 -11.36
C LEU A 30 4.97 3.64 -10.38
N VAL A 31 5.10 4.86 -10.88
CA VAL A 31 5.15 6.08 -10.05
C VAL A 31 3.83 6.27 -9.30
N ILE A 32 2.69 6.08 -9.96
CA ILE A 32 1.37 6.16 -9.31
C ILE A 32 1.27 5.13 -8.18
N SER A 33 1.53 3.85 -8.47
CA SER A 33 1.45 2.79 -7.46
C SER A 33 2.37 3.06 -6.27
N LEU A 34 3.59 3.54 -6.52
CA LEU A 34 4.55 3.87 -5.46
C LEU A 34 4.08 5.02 -4.59
N ILE A 35 3.65 6.15 -5.18
CA ILE A 35 3.16 7.30 -4.42
C ILE A 35 1.93 6.91 -3.61
N VAL A 36 0.98 6.20 -4.23
CA VAL A 36 -0.27 5.79 -3.59
C VAL A 36 -0.04 4.77 -2.48
N SER A 37 1.00 3.94 -2.55
CA SER A 37 1.33 3.03 -1.44
C SER A 37 1.66 3.74 -0.13
N PHE A 38 2.03 5.02 -0.17
CA PHE A 38 2.23 5.83 1.05
C PHE A 38 0.98 6.59 1.50
N LEU A 39 -0.07 6.62 0.68
CA LEU A 39 -1.30 7.37 0.96
C LEU A 39 -1.97 6.95 2.29
N PRO A 40 -2.04 5.66 2.66
CA PRO A 40 -2.64 5.26 3.93
C PRO A 40 -1.95 5.88 5.15
N ASP A 41 -0.62 5.99 5.11
CA ASP A 41 0.19 6.47 6.22
C ASP A 41 0.18 8.01 6.35
N ILE A 42 -0.57 8.75 5.52
CA ILE A 42 -0.78 10.20 5.74
C ILE A 42 -1.44 10.48 7.10
N ASP A 43 -2.16 9.49 7.64
CA ASP A 43 -2.77 9.53 8.97
C ASP A 43 -1.76 9.43 10.14
N THR A 44 -0.44 9.31 9.89
CA THR A 44 0.58 9.23 10.93
C THR A 44 1.13 10.61 11.32
N PRO A 45 0.64 11.26 12.41
CA PRO A 45 1.03 12.63 12.74
C PRO A 45 2.52 12.83 13.07
N HIS A 46 3.25 11.75 13.37
CA HIS A 46 4.67 11.81 13.70
C HIS A 46 5.60 11.52 12.51
N SER A 47 5.08 11.07 11.36
CA SER A 47 5.89 10.84 10.17
C SER A 47 6.29 12.16 9.50
N LYS A 48 7.30 12.13 8.63
CA LYS A 48 7.74 13.31 7.86
C LYS A 48 6.62 13.89 7.00
N LEU A 49 5.71 13.04 6.52
CA LEU A 49 4.56 13.44 5.70
C LEU A 49 3.38 13.91 6.55
N GLY A 50 3.00 13.15 7.57
CA GLY A 50 1.87 13.51 8.43
C GLY A 50 2.11 14.80 9.23
N ARG A 51 3.35 15.12 9.62
CA ARG A 51 3.65 16.43 10.22
C ARG A 51 3.30 17.62 9.32
N LYS A 52 3.28 17.43 7.99
CA LYS A 52 2.90 18.47 7.02
C LYS A 52 1.38 18.54 6.79
N VAL A 53 0.62 17.53 7.20
CA VAL A 53 -0.83 17.45 7.00
C VAL A 53 -1.54 17.80 8.30
N PHE A 54 -2.06 19.03 8.41
CA PHE A 54 -2.65 19.57 9.65
C PHE A 54 -3.70 18.64 10.29
N PHE A 55 -4.52 17.98 9.47
CA PHE A 55 -5.59 17.11 9.96
C PHE A 55 -5.13 15.73 10.44
N SER A 56 -3.88 15.33 10.17
CA SER A 56 -3.37 14.01 10.57
C SER A 56 -3.37 13.81 12.09
N ARG A 57 -3.37 14.90 12.87
CA ARG A 57 -3.44 14.86 14.34
C ARG A 57 -4.82 14.46 14.87
N PHE A 58 -5.86 14.65 14.06
CA PHE A 58 -7.24 14.27 14.39
C PHE A 58 -7.63 12.90 13.81
N LEU A 59 -6.79 12.34 12.94
CA LEU A 59 -6.99 11.02 12.39
C LEU A 59 -6.50 9.96 13.36
N LYS A 60 -7.36 8.98 13.64
CA LYS A 60 -6.94 7.75 14.32
C LYS A 60 -6.03 6.97 13.39
N HIS A 61 -4.75 6.84 13.75
CA HIS A 61 -3.82 6.02 12.98
C HIS A 61 -4.34 4.58 12.84
N ARG A 62 -4.32 4.04 11.62
CA ARG A 62 -4.93 2.74 11.26
C ARG A 62 -6.44 2.69 11.44
N GLY A 63 -7.09 3.84 11.20
CA GLY A 63 -8.53 3.98 11.09
C GLY A 63 -9.00 3.83 9.64
N PHE A 64 -9.83 4.76 9.18
CA PHE A 64 -10.38 4.77 7.82
C PHE A 64 -9.32 4.64 6.71
N TRP A 65 -8.16 5.31 6.84
CA TRP A 65 -7.10 5.27 5.83
C TRP A 65 -6.47 3.88 5.66
N HIS A 66 -6.61 2.98 6.63
CA HIS A 66 -6.16 1.59 6.53
C HIS A 66 -7.35 0.62 6.40
N SER A 67 -8.41 1.05 5.71
CA SER A 67 -9.59 0.22 5.43
C SER A 67 -9.86 0.07 3.93
N ILE A 68 -10.63 -0.95 3.58
CA ILE A 68 -11.07 -1.18 2.21
C ILE A 68 -12.00 -0.07 1.72
N TRP A 69 -12.71 0.60 2.63
CA TRP A 69 -13.62 1.68 2.30
C TRP A 69 -12.88 2.90 1.76
N ALA A 70 -11.68 3.20 2.26
CA ALA A 70 -10.86 4.24 1.68
C ALA A 70 -10.43 3.89 0.25
N VAL A 71 -10.03 2.64 -0.01
CA VAL A 71 -9.71 2.17 -1.37
C VAL A 71 -10.90 2.38 -2.30
N ILE A 72 -12.09 1.92 -1.89
CA ILE A 72 -13.32 2.02 -2.69
C ILE A 72 -13.67 3.50 -2.95
N LEU A 73 -13.69 4.33 -1.91
CA LEU A 73 -14.06 5.75 -2.01
C LEU A 73 -13.12 6.49 -2.96
N PHE A 74 -11.81 6.39 -2.75
CA PHE A 74 -10.85 7.13 -3.57
C PHE A 74 -10.78 6.59 -5.00
N THR A 75 -10.92 5.28 -5.20
CA THR A 75 -11.02 4.69 -6.55
C THR A 75 -12.26 5.23 -7.26
N PHE A 76 -13.42 5.24 -6.59
CA PHE A 76 -14.66 5.79 -7.14
C PHE A 76 -14.50 7.26 -7.53
N ILE A 77 -13.92 8.10 -6.66
CA ILE A 77 -13.66 9.51 -6.95
C ILE A 77 -12.77 9.67 -8.18
N ILE A 78 -11.68 8.90 -8.30
CA ILE A 78 -10.80 8.95 -9.47
C ILE A 78 -11.55 8.55 -10.74
N MET A 79 -12.41 7.53 -10.67
CA MET A 79 -13.20 7.06 -11.80
C MET A 79 -14.22 8.09 -12.32
N LEU A 80 -14.60 9.09 -11.52
CA LEU A 80 -15.43 10.21 -11.99
C LEU A 80 -14.71 11.10 -13.01
N PHE A 81 -13.37 11.11 -13.01
CA PHE A 81 -12.55 11.97 -13.88
C PHE A 81 -11.73 11.17 -14.90
N TYR A 82 -11.40 9.92 -14.58
CA TYR A 82 -10.56 9.08 -15.43
C TYR A 82 -10.90 7.60 -15.26
N VAL A 83 -11.20 6.93 -16.38
CA VAL A 83 -11.35 5.48 -16.45
C VAL A 83 -10.24 4.91 -17.33
N GLY A 84 -9.41 4.05 -16.76
CA GLY A 84 -8.32 3.41 -17.49
C GLY A 84 -7.33 2.69 -16.59
N VAL A 85 -6.26 2.16 -17.20
CA VAL A 85 -5.29 1.28 -16.54
C VAL A 85 -4.60 1.93 -15.33
N TYR A 86 -4.47 3.26 -15.29
CA TYR A 86 -3.85 3.98 -14.16
C TYR A 86 -4.75 4.04 -12.92
N VAL A 87 -6.05 3.78 -13.04
CA VAL A 87 -6.92 3.53 -11.86
C VAL A 87 -6.47 2.24 -11.17
N VAL A 88 -6.08 1.22 -11.95
CA VAL A 88 -5.56 -0.03 -11.38
C VAL A 88 -4.21 0.21 -10.69
N ALA A 89 -3.36 1.11 -11.20
CA ALA A 89 -2.13 1.52 -10.51
C ALA A 89 -2.43 2.09 -9.11
N PHE A 90 -3.46 2.93 -8.99
CA PHE A 90 -3.90 3.44 -7.70
C PHE A 90 -4.31 2.30 -6.75
N VAL A 91 -5.18 1.39 -7.21
CA VAL A 91 -5.63 0.25 -6.41
C VAL A 91 -4.46 -0.64 -5.98
N VAL A 92 -3.55 -0.96 -6.90
CA VAL A 92 -2.36 -1.78 -6.63
C VAL A 92 -1.48 -1.12 -5.57
N GLY A 93 -1.20 0.18 -5.72
CA GLY A 93 -0.45 0.96 -4.74
C GLY A 93 -1.09 0.90 -3.35
N TYR A 94 -2.37 1.24 -3.24
CA TYR A 94 -3.08 1.29 -1.97
C TYR A 94 -3.16 -0.10 -1.32
N MET A 95 -3.56 -1.11 -2.10
CA MET A 95 -3.73 -2.48 -1.60
C MET A 95 -2.39 -3.08 -1.17
N SER A 96 -1.27 -2.74 -1.82
CA SER A 96 0.05 -3.21 -1.39
C SER A 96 0.33 -2.85 0.08
N HIS A 97 -0.02 -1.63 0.48
CA HIS A 97 0.15 -1.15 1.85
C HIS A 97 -0.76 -1.90 2.84
N LEU A 98 -2.04 -2.06 2.50
CA LEU A 98 -2.98 -2.77 3.38
C LEU A 98 -2.58 -4.23 3.56
N LEU A 99 -2.25 -4.92 2.47
CA LEU A 99 -1.82 -6.32 2.48
C LEU A 99 -0.61 -6.54 3.38
N ILE A 100 0.40 -5.66 3.26
CA ILE A 100 1.60 -5.83 4.05
C ILE A 100 1.38 -5.48 5.53
N ASP A 101 0.50 -4.53 5.84
CA ASP A 101 0.15 -4.23 7.24
C ASP A 101 -0.73 -5.31 7.89
N MET A 102 -1.61 -5.98 7.13
CA MET A 102 -2.37 -7.16 7.59
C MET A 102 -1.45 -8.32 8.02
N SER A 103 -0.27 -8.43 7.39
CA SER A 103 0.71 -9.48 7.73
C SER A 103 1.44 -9.26 9.06
N THR A 104 1.26 -8.09 9.69
CA THR A 104 1.95 -7.73 10.95
C THR A 104 1.20 -8.16 12.20
N LYS A 105 1.92 -8.31 13.32
CA LYS A 105 1.34 -8.56 14.65
C LYS A 105 0.34 -7.47 15.08
N THR A 106 0.58 -6.22 14.67
CA THR A 106 -0.32 -5.09 14.96
C THR A 106 -1.59 -5.15 14.13
N GLY A 107 -1.45 -5.58 12.87
CA GLY A 107 -2.53 -5.70 11.89
C GLY A 107 -3.20 -4.37 11.55
N ILE A 108 -4.25 -4.46 10.75
CA ILE A 108 -5.18 -3.36 10.44
C ILE A 108 -6.61 -3.85 10.54
N SER A 109 -7.53 -2.92 10.76
CA SER A 109 -8.96 -3.23 10.70
C SER A 109 -9.49 -2.88 9.32
N LEU A 110 -9.57 -3.91 8.46
CA LEU A 110 -9.87 -3.73 7.03
C LEU A 110 -11.28 -3.15 6.80
N LEU A 111 -12.22 -3.39 7.71
CA LEU A 111 -13.61 -2.95 7.60
C LEU A 111 -13.95 -1.71 8.44
N ASN A 112 -12.94 -1.03 8.99
CA ASN A 112 -13.12 0.20 9.77
C ASN A 112 -13.72 1.33 8.89
N PRO A 113 -14.73 2.08 9.35
CA PRO A 113 -15.23 2.18 10.72
C PRO A 113 -16.40 1.27 11.07
N LEU A 114 -16.92 0.48 10.13
CA LEU A 114 -18.10 -0.35 10.34
C LEU A 114 -17.83 -1.53 11.29
N VAL A 115 -16.68 -2.19 11.11
CA VAL A 115 -16.24 -3.30 11.97
C VAL A 115 -14.79 -3.03 12.37
N ASN A 116 -14.47 -3.15 13.66
CA ASN A 116 -13.15 -2.83 14.20
C ASN A 116 -12.27 -4.07 14.45
N ASP A 117 -12.65 -5.21 13.88
CA ASP A 117 -11.85 -6.43 13.92
C ASP A 117 -10.59 -6.27 13.08
N ARG A 118 -9.47 -6.74 13.64
CA ARG A 118 -8.15 -6.59 13.03
C ARG A 118 -7.70 -7.90 12.40
N ILE A 119 -7.33 -7.82 11.13
CA ILE A 119 -6.58 -8.87 10.45
C ILE A 119 -5.12 -8.68 10.84
N LYS A 120 -4.53 -9.72 11.43
CA LYS A 120 -3.16 -9.73 11.97
C LYS A 120 -2.41 -10.95 11.43
N GLY A 121 -1.11 -10.80 11.27
CA GLY A 121 -0.21 -11.88 10.89
C GLY A 121 0.92 -12.09 11.89
N PRO A 122 1.85 -13.02 11.61
CA PRO A 122 2.90 -13.40 12.54
C PRO A 122 4.07 -12.39 12.59
N ILE A 123 4.12 -11.38 11.72
CA ILE A 123 5.35 -10.62 11.52
C ILE A 123 5.46 -9.46 12.50
N LYS A 124 6.48 -9.50 13.36
CA LYS A 124 6.83 -8.38 14.23
C LYS A 124 7.64 -7.33 13.46
N THR A 125 7.24 -6.07 13.52
CA THR A 125 7.98 -4.98 12.86
C THR A 125 9.39 -4.85 13.46
N GLY A 126 10.40 -4.72 12.60
CA GLY A 126 11.82 -4.68 12.93
C GLY A 126 12.47 -6.05 13.19
N SER A 127 11.71 -7.15 13.13
CA SER A 127 12.21 -8.49 13.43
C SER A 127 13.10 -9.06 12.32
N ILE A 128 13.79 -10.16 12.64
CA ILE A 128 14.57 -10.94 11.66
C ILE A 128 13.65 -11.46 10.54
N LEU A 129 12.43 -11.88 10.88
CA LEU A 129 11.44 -12.34 9.89
C LEU A 129 11.08 -11.25 8.88
N GLU A 130 10.90 -10.00 9.31
CA GLU A 130 10.67 -8.89 8.37
C GLU A 130 11.86 -8.66 7.44
N LYS A 131 13.10 -8.73 7.97
CA LYS A 131 14.31 -8.60 7.14
C LYS A 131 14.43 -9.73 6.12
N ALA A 132 14.07 -10.96 6.52
CA ALA A 132 14.05 -12.10 5.60
C ALA A 132 13.02 -11.90 4.49
N ILE A 133 11.80 -11.48 4.83
CA ILE A 133 10.75 -11.15 3.88
C ILE A 133 11.20 -10.06 2.91
N PHE A 134 11.92 -9.04 3.40
CA PHE A 134 12.46 -8.00 2.53
C PHE A 134 13.37 -8.59 1.44
N TRP A 135 14.31 -9.46 1.80
CA TRP A 135 15.22 -10.08 0.84
C TRP A 135 14.52 -11.06 -0.10
N ILE A 136 13.50 -11.78 0.39
CA ILE A 136 12.68 -12.66 -0.44
C ILE A 136 11.94 -11.84 -1.50
N ILE A 137 11.27 -10.75 -1.11
CA ILE A 137 10.57 -9.87 -2.05
C ILE A 137 11.57 -9.26 -3.05
N PHE A 138 12.75 -8.86 -2.60
CA PHE A 138 13.80 -8.35 -3.49
C PHE A 138 14.23 -9.40 -4.53
N ALA A 139 14.48 -10.64 -4.12
CA ALA A 139 14.80 -11.74 -5.03
C ALA A 139 13.65 -12.02 -6.02
N LEU A 140 12.39 -11.97 -5.56
CA LEU A 140 11.21 -12.11 -6.41
C LEU A 140 11.11 -10.99 -7.45
N ILE A 141 11.45 -9.75 -7.10
CA ILE A 141 11.50 -8.65 -8.08
C ILE A 141 12.49 -8.98 -9.20
N LEU A 142 13.71 -9.42 -8.85
CA LEU A 142 14.73 -9.79 -9.84
C LEU A 142 14.25 -10.94 -10.74
N LEU A 143 13.64 -11.97 -10.15
CA LEU A 143 13.08 -13.10 -10.89
C LEU A 143 11.98 -12.65 -11.85
N VAL A 144 11.04 -11.84 -11.37
CA VAL A 144 9.91 -11.35 -12.19
C VAL A 144 10.40 -10.44 -13.31
N ILE A 145 11.50 -9.70 -13.15
CA ILE A 145 12.06 -8.87 -14.22
C ILE A 145 12.68 -9.71 -15.36
N ILE A 146 13.23 -10.89 -15.04
CA ILE A 146 13.95 -11.75 -15.99
C ILE A 146 12.99 -12.59 -16.84
N ILE A 147 11.88 -13.06 -16.25
CA ILE A 147 10.79 -13.77 -16.95
C ILE A 147 10.00 -12.76 -17.81
#